data_AF-A0A536TGG9-F1
#
_entry.id   AF-A0A536TGG9-F1
#
_cell.length_a   1.000
_cell.length_b   1.000
_cell.length_c   1.000
_cell.angle_alpha   90.00
_cell.angle_beta   90.00
_cell.angle_gamma   90.00
#
_symmetry.space_group_name_H-M   'P 1'
#
loop_
_entity.id
_entity.type
_entity.pdbx_description
1 polymer ?
#
loop_
_entity_poly.entity_id
_entity_poly.type
_entity_poly.pdbx_seq_one_letter_code
_entity_poly.pdbx_strand_id
1 'polypeptide(L)' 'MVLVRLLLFLALAAVAVAAALYLVKRDRRYLRFIGLVVRYTLFLLLGVLVFYAFERLLIV' A
#
# COMPACT_ATOMS: atom_id res chain seq x y z
N MET A 1 12.81 5.46 -6.63
CA MET A 1 11.45 5.45 -7.23
C MET A 1 10.98 4.11 -7.76
N VAL A 2 11.83 3.28 -8.40
CA VAL A 2 11.42 1.95 -8.90
C VAL A 2 10.86 1.05 -7.78
N LEU A 3 11.51 1.05 -6.60
CA LEU A 3 11.06 0.30 -5.43
C LEU A 3 9.63 0.65 -4.98
N VAL A 4 9.30 1.95 -4.91
CA VAL A 4 7.96 2.43 -4.52
C VAL A 4 6.91 1.96 -5.53
N ARG A 5 7.22 2.01 -6.83
CA ARG A 5 6.31 1.52 -7.89
C ARG A 5 6.04 0.02 -7.76
N LEU A 6 7.08 -0.77 -7.51
CA LEU A 6 6.94 -2.21 -7.27
C LEU A 6 6.08 -2.51 -6.03
N LEU A 7 6.31 -1.81 -4.93
CA LEU A 7 5.50 -1.93 -3.70
C LEU A 7 4.03 -1.60 -3.95
N LEU A 8 3.75 -0.52 -4.69
CA LEU A 8 2.38 -0.15 -5.05
C LEU A 8 1.70 -1.19 -5.93
N PHE A 9 2.42 -1.72 -6.92
CA PHE A 9 1.91 -2.79 -7.78
C PHE A 9 1.58 -4.05 -6.97
N LEU A 10 2.47 -4.42 -6.04
CA LEU A 10 2.27 -5.57 -5.15
C LEU A 10 1.09 -5.35 -4.20
N ALA A 11 0.95 -4.14 -3.64
CA ALA A 11 -0.18 -3.79 -2.79
C ALA A 11 -1.51 -3.87 -3.56
N LEU A 12 -1.56 -3.36 -4.78
CA LEU A 12 -2.73 -3.48 -5.67
C LEU A 12 -3.05 -4.93 -5.99
N ALA A 13 -2.05 -5.75 -6.34
CA ALA A 13 -2.24 -7.17 -6.58
C ALA A 13 -2.78 -7.91 -5.35
N ALA A 14 -2.23 -7.63 -4.16
CA ALA A 14 -2.70 -8.21 -2.91
C ALA A 14 -4.16 -7.82 -2.59
N VAL A 15 -4.51 -6.55 -2.81
CA VAL A 15 -5.91 -6.08 -2.65
C VAL A 15 -6.83 -6.75 -3.66
N ALA A 16 -6.43 -6.83 -4.93
CA ALA A 16 -7.23 -7.46 -5.99
C ALA A 16 -7.48 -8.95 -5.72
N VAL A 17 -6.44 -9.70 -5.32
CA VAL A 17 -6.57 -11.12 -4.97
C VAL A 17 -7.46 -11.29 -3.74
N ALA A 18 -7.28 -10.46 -2.71
CA ALA A 18 -8.13 -10.51 -1.52
C ALA A 18 -9.59 -10.16 -1.83
N ALA A 19 -9.84 -9.21 -2.74
CA ALA A 19 -11.18 -8.85 -3.20
C ALA A 19 -11.83 -9.99 -4.01
N ALA A 20 -11.08 -10.65 -4.89
CA ALA A 20 -11.54 -11.83 -5.61
C ALA A 20 -11.89 -12.98 -4.65
N LEU A 21 -11.02 -13.25 -3.66
CA LEU A 21 -11.30 -14.25 -2.63
C LEU A 21 -12.50 -13.89 -1.75
N TYR A 22 -12.70 -12.60 -1.46
CA TYR A 22 -13.90 -12.13 -0.79
C TYR A 22 -15.16 -12.39 -1.61
N LEU A 23 -15.14 -12.18 -2.93
CA LEU A 23 -16.29 -12.45 -3.80
C LEU A 23 -16.68 -13.92 -3.79
N VAL A 24 -15.69 -14.83 -3.79
CA VAL A 24 -15.90 -16.28 -3.79
C VAL A 24 -16.33 -16.80 -2.41
N LYS A 25 -15.63 -16.42 -1.34
CA LYS A 25 -15.84 -16.98 0.00
C LYS A 25 -16.79 -16.17 0.88
N ARG A 26 -17.04 -14.90 0.54
CA ARG A 26 -17.86 -13.93 1.30
C ARG A 26 -17.45 -13.69 2.76
N ASP A 27 -16.27 -14.17 3.16
CA ASP A 27 -15.74 -13.96 4.51
C ASP A 27 -15.25 -12.53 4.74
N ARG A 28 -15.78 -11.86 5.77
CA ARG A 28 -15.37 -10.48 6.13
C ARG A 28 -13.89 -10.35 6.53
N ARG A 29 -13.20 -11.46 6.77
CA ARG A 29 -11.75 -11.48 7.04
C ARG A 29 -10.96 -10.88 5.87
N TYR A 30 -11.36 -11.13 4.63
CA TYR A 30 -10.71 -10.57 3.45
C TYR A 30 -10.85 -9.05 3.36
N LEU A 31 -12.01 -8.50 3.76
CA LEU A 31 -12.21 -7.05 3.84
C LEU A 31 -11.30 -6.39 4.88
N ARG A 32 -11.10 -7.02 6.04
CA ARG A 32 -10.13 -6.53 7.05
C ARG A 32 -8.70 -6.56 6.53
N PHE A 33 -8.33 -7.61 5.80
CA PHE A 33 -7.00 -7.70 5.19
C PHE A 33 -6.78 -6.59 4.15
N ILE A 34 -7.76 -6.34 3.27
CA ILE A 34 -7.70 -5.22 2.32
C ILE A 34 -7.50 -3.89 3.06
N GLY A 35 -8.28 -3.63 4.11
CA GLY A 35 -8.13 -2.42 4.92
C GLY A 35 -6.74 -2.29 5.56
N LEU A 36 -6.17 -3.39 6.06
CA LEU A 36 -4.80 -3.42 6.60
C LEU A 36 -3.76 -3.10 5.53
N VAL A 37 -3.85 -3.72 4.35
CA VAL A 37 -2.92 -3.48 3.23
C VAL A 37 -2.99 -2.02 2.78
N VAL A 38 -4.19 -1.48 2.61
CA VAL A 38 -4.39 -0.06 2.25
C VAL A 38 -3.79 0.87 3.30
N ARG A 39 -4.10 0.66 4.58
CA ARG A 39 -3.57 1.49 5.67
C ARG A 39 -2.05 1.44 5.74
N TYR A 40 -1.45 0.26 5.63
CA TYR A 40 0.00 0.10 5.66
C TYR A 40 0.66 0.80 4.45
N THR A 41 0.07 0.66 3.26
CA THR A 41 0.54 1.33 2.04
C THR A 41 0.52 2.85 2.19
N LEU A 42 -0.54 3.41 2.79
CA LEU A 42 -0.62 4.86 3.05
C LEU A 42 0.46 5.34 4.02
N PHE A 43 0.72 4.60 5.10
CA PHE A 43 1.81 4.94 6.02
C PHE A 43 3.17 4.89 5.33
N LEU A 44 3.40 3.89 4.49
CA LEU A 44 4.63 3.75 3.71
C LEU A 44 4.83 4.96 2.77
N LEU A 45 3.77 5.33 2.05
CA LEU A 45 3.79 6.51 1.17
C LEU A 45 4.05 7.81 1.93
N LEU A 46 3.43 7.99 3.09
CA LEU A 46 3.71 9.13 3.97
C LEU A 46 5.17 9.18 4.38
N GLY A 47 5.75 8.04 4.77
CA GLY A 47 7.17 7.95 5.11
C GLY A 47 8.08 8.37 3.95
N VAL A 48 7.80 7.88 2.74
CA VAL A 48 8.55 8.28 1.53
C VAL A 48 8.39 9.78 1.25
N LEU A 49 7.18 10.33 1.41
CA LEU A 49 6.91 11.75 1.16
C LEU A 49 7.69 12.64 2.13
N VAL A 50 7.67 12.29 3.42
CA VAL A 50 8.43 13.00 4.46
C VAL A 50 9.92 12.92 4.17
N PHE A 51 10.44 11.72 3.85
CA PHE A 51 11.85 11.54 3.49
C PHE A 51 12.25 12.45 2.31
N TYR A 52 11.42 12.48 1.25
CA TYR A 52 11.67 13.34 0.09
C TYR A 52 11.63 14.83 0.44
N ALA A 53 10.73 15.25 1.35
CA ALA A 53 10.68 16.62 1.84
C ALA A 53 11.94 17.00 2.62
N PHE A 54 12.48 16.09 3.44
CA PHE A 54 13.75 16.28 4.14
C PHE A 54 14.94 16.36 3.18
N GLU A 55 15.04 15.44 2.21
CA GLU A 55 16.07 15.52 1.16
C GLU A 55 16.02 16.88 0.45
N ARG A 56 14.82 17.36 0.12
CA ARG A 56 14.66 18.67 -0.52
C ARG A 56 15.06 19.85 0.37
N LEU A 57 14.90 19.75 1.69
CA LEU A 57 15.30 20.81 2.64
C LEU A 57 16.81 20.80 2.94
N LEU A 58 17.46 19.64 2.85
CA LEU A 58 18.88 19.48 3.19
C LEU A 58 19.82 19.65 1.99
N ILE A 59 19.33 19.38 0.77
CA ILE A 59 20.11 19.46 -0.48
C ILE A 59 20.00 20.85 -1.13
N VAL A 60 19.01 21.66 -0.73
CA VAL A 60 18.84 23.08 -1.11
C VAL A 60 19.60 23.95 -0.12
#